data_AF-A0A0C3DI14-F1
#
_entry.id   AF-A0A0C3DI14-F1
#
_cell.length_a   1.000
_cell.length_b   1.000
_cell.length_c   1.000
_cell.angle_alpha   90.00
_cell.angle_beta   90.00
_cell.angle_gamma   90.00
#
_symmetry.space_group_name_H-M   'P 1'
#
loop_
_entity.id
_entity.type
_entity.pdbx_description
1 polymer ?
#
loop_
_entity_poly.entity_id
_entity_poly.type
_entity_poly.pdbx_seq_one_letter_code
_entity_poly.pdbx_strand_id
1 'polypeptide(L)' 'DFVGQKRVDDISRLVLVVATIVSFVSGFALDSLRVTMHVFAFSGLALLVAVVPPWPLYTSHAVEWISST' A
#
# COMPACT_ATOMS: atom_id res chain seq x y z
N ASP A 1 9.85 11.97 -6.99
CA ASP A 1 11.01 11.07 -7.09
C ASP A 1 10.55 9.77 -7.75
N PHE A 2 11.19 9.35 -8.85
CA PHE A 2 10.89 8.07 -9.50
C PHE A 2 11.25 6.86 -8.63
N VAL A 3 12.29 6.97 -7.79
CA VAL A 3 12.72 5.90 -6.88
C VAL A 3 11.68 5.70 -5.77
N GLY A 4 11.26 6.80 -5.13
CA GLY A 4 10.18 6.78 -4.16
C GLY A 4 8.87 6.24 -4.73
N GLN A 5 8.50 6.67 -5.94
CA GLN A 5 7.29 6.21 -6.61
C GLN A 5 7.31 4.71 -6.91
N LYS A 6 8.46 4.16 -7.37
CA LYS A 6 8.61 2.72 -7.59
C LYS A 6 8.49 1.92 -6.29
N ARG A 7 9.14 2.40 -5.21
CA ARG A 7 9.04 1.74 -3.89
C ARG A 7 7.60 1.68 -3.39
N VAL A 8 6.87 2.78 -3.56
CA VAL A 8 5.45 2.89 -3.22
C VAL A 8 4.62 1.85 -3.99
N ASP A 9 4.86 1.67 -5.28
CA ASP A 9 4.16 0.69 -6.12
C ASP A 9 4.45 -0.76 -5.66
N ASP A 10 5.73 -1.09 -5.45
CA ASP A 10 6.16 -2.42 -4.98
C ASP A 10 5.55 -2.77 -3.61
N ILE A 11 5.57 -1.83 -2.66
CA ILE A 11 4.97 -2.00 -1.33
C ILE A 11 3.46 -2.20 -1.44
N SER A 12 2.78 -1.37 -2.25
CA SER A 12 1.34 -1.45 -2.43
C SER A 12 0.92 -2.80 -2.98
N ARG A 13 1.62 -3.29 -4.01
CA ARG A 13 1.33 -4.57 -4.64
C ARG A 13 1.54 -5.73 -3.67
N LEU A 14 2.66 -5.74 -2.94
CA LEU A 14 2.95 -6.76 -1.95
C LEU A 14 1.91 -6.78 -0.82
N VAL A 15 1.63 -5.60 -0.23
CA VAL A 15 0.69 -5.47 0.89
C VAL A 15 -0.72 -5.88 0.47
N LEU A 16 -1.20 -5.49 -0.71
CA LEU A 16 -2.54 -5.87 -1.17
C LEU A 16 -2.68 -7.38 -1.38
N VAL A 17 -1.66 -8.04 -1.93
CA VAL A 17 -1.66 -9.51 -2.08
C VAL A 17 -1.73 -10.19 -0.71
N VAL A 18 -0.86 -9.80 0.22
CA VAL A 18 -0.84 -10.36 1.57
C VAL A 18 -2.15 -10.08 2.32
N ALA A 19 -2.64 -8.85 2.24
CA ALA A 19 -3.91 -8.43 2.85
C ALA A 19 -5.08 -9.27 2.33
N THR A 20 -5.13 -9.54 1.03
CA THR A 20 -6.18 -10.37 0.42
C THR A 20 -6.16 -11.78 0.98
N ILE A 21 -4.98 -12.41 1.03
CA ILE A 21 -4.80 -13.77 1.56
C ILE A 21 -5.20 -13.82 3.04
N VAL A 22 -4.68 -12.91 3.86
CA VAL A 22 -4.96 -12.86 5.31
C VAL A 22 -6.45 -12.62 5.58
N SER A 23 -7.08 -11.70 4.83
CA SER A 23 -8.50 -11.40 4.99
C SER A 23 -9.36 -12.61 4.65
N PHE A 24 -9.05 -13.30 3.54
CA PHE A 24 -9.76 -14.50 3.12
C PHE A 24 -9.62 -15.64 4.13
N VAL A 25 -8.39 -15.95 4.56
CA VAL A 25 -8.12 -17.02 5.53
C VAL A 25 -8.82 -16.73 6.87
N SER A 26 -8.76 -15.47 7.35
CA SER A 26 -9.38 -15.08 8.61
C SER A 26 -10.90 -15.19 8.57
N GLY A 27 -11.53 -14.72 7.48
CA GLY A 27 -12.98 -14.83 7.32
C GLY A 27 -13.46 -16.26 7.08
N PHE A 28 -12.67 -17.08 6.37
CA PHE A 28 -12.96 -18.51 6.20
C PHE A 28 -12.88 -19.26 7.54
N ALA A 29 -11.84 -19.02 8.35
CA ALA A 29 -11.69 -19.65 9.67
C ALA A 29 -12.82 -19.28 10.65
N LEU A 30 -13.47 -18.13 10.46
CA LEU A 30 -14.54 -17.60 11.30
C LEU A 30 -15.94 -17.70 10.65
N ASP A 31 -16.04 -18.34 9.48
CA ASP A 31 -17.24 -18.46 8.66
C ASP A 31 -18.02 -17.14 8.49
N SER A 32 -17.30 -16.05 8.30
CA SER A 32 -17.87 -14.70 8.32
C SER A 32 -17.29 -13.82 7.23
N LEU A 33 -18.13 -13.54 6.22
CA LEU A 33 -17.80 -12.56 5.17
C LEU A 33 -17.55 -11.16 5.74
N ARG A 34 -18.22 -10.81 6.85
CA ARG A 34 -18.02 -9.53 7.53
C ARG A 34 -16.59 -9.40 8.05
N VAL A 35 -16.02 -10.48 8.58
CA VAL A 35 -14.62 -10.48 9.03
C VAL A 35 -13.67 -10.29 7.85
N THR A 36 -13.87 -11.00 6.74
CA THR A 36 -13.09 -10.80 5.51
C THR A 36 -13.07 -9.33 5.10
N MET A 37 -14.26 -8.71 5.03
CA MET A 37 -14.42 -7.33 4.60
C MET A 37 -13.76 -6.34 5.57
N HIS A 38 -13.91 -6.53 6.88
CA HIS A 38 -13.25 -5.66 7.86
C HIS A 38 -11.73 -5.77 7.81
N VAL A 39 -11.17 -6.98 7.81
CA VAL A 39 -9.71 -7.17 7.75
C VAL A 39 -9.14 -6.56 6.47
N PHE A 40 -9.83 -6.74 5.34
CA PHE A 40 -9.40 -6.14 4.07
C PHE A 40 -9.52 -4.61 4.08
N ALA A 41 -10.61 -4.06 4.62
CA ALA A 41 -10.79 -2.61 4.72
C ALA A 41 -9.74 -1.96 5.64
N PHE A 42 -9.46 -2.56 6.79
CA PHE A 42 -8.44 -2.04 7.72
C PHE A 42 -7.04 -2.09 7.13
N SER A 43 -6.69 -3.18 6.44
CA SER A 43 -5.39 -3.28 5.75
C SER A 43 -5.27 -2.26 4.60
N GLY A 44 -6.34 -2.02 3.85
CA GLY A 44 -6.39 -0.96 2.84
C GLY A 44 -6.21 0.44 3.43
N LEU A 45 -6.88 0.75 4.54
CA LEU A 45 -6.71 2.03 5.25
C LEU A 45 -5.28 2.20 5.77
N ALA A 46 -4.69 1.15 6.34
CA ALA A 46 -3.30 1.17 6.79
C ALA A 46 -2.33 1.41 5.62
N LEU A 47 -2.59 0.78 4.47
CA LEU A 47 -1.80 0.99 3.26
C LEU A 47 -1.90 2.44 2.77
N LEU A 48 -3.10 3.03 2.76
CA LEU A 48 -3.29 4.43 2.38
C LEU A 48 -2.45 5.36 3.26
N VAL A 49 -2.48 5.16 4.58
CA VAL A 49 -1.65 5.95 5.51
C VAL A 49 -0.16 5.73 5.27
N ALA A 50 0.25 4.51 4.92
CA ALA A 50 1.64 4.17 4.69
C ALA A 50 2.22 4.76 3.39
N VAL A 51 1.40 4.93 2.36
CA VAL A 51 1.86 5.22 0.98
C VAL A 51 1.43 6.61 0.47
N VAL A 52 0.26 7.11 0.87
CA VAL A 52 -0.29 8.37 0.34
C VAL A 52 0.45 9.62 0.86
N PRO A 53 0.78 9.73 2.16
CA PRO A 53 1.52 10.90 2.63
C PRO A 53 2.94 10.93 2.03
N PRO A 54 3.50 12.13 1.78
CA PRO A 54 4.87 12.29 1.29
C PRO A 54 5.87 12.08 2.43
N TRP A 55 5.99 10.84 2.90
CA TRP A 55 6.96 10.48 3.93
C TRP A 55 8.38 10.77 3.45
N PRO A 56 9.28 11.27 4.32
CA PRO A 56 10.67 11.58 3.95
C PRO A 56 11.42 10.39 3.33
N LEU A 57 11.02 9.16 3.69
CA LEU A 57 11.51 7.90 3.10
C LEU A 57 11.32 7.82 1.57
N TYR A 58 10.27 8.45 1.04
CA TYR A 58 9.90 8.42 -0.38
C TYR A 58 10.27 9.69 -1.15
N THR A 59 10.75 10.74 -0.46
CA THR A 59 11.02 12.07 -1.07
C THR A 59 12.51 12.42 -1.08
N SER A 60 13.39 11.46 -0.82
CA SER A 60 14.83 11.74 -0.65
C SER A 60 15.57 12.10 -1.94
N HIS A 61 15.09 11.74 -3.14
CA HIS A 61 15.75 12.16 -4.39
C HIS A 61 14.96 13.28 -5.05
N ALA A 62 15.51 14.50 -5.01
CA ALA A 62 15.00 15.62 -5.78
C ALA A 62 15.10 15.28 -7.27
N VAL A 63 13.98 15.37 -7.98
CA VAL A 63 13.97 15.17 -9.43
C VAL A 63 14.56 16.42 -10.07
N GLU A 64 15.69 16.28 -10.74
CA GLU A 64 16.28 17.36 -11.54
C GLU A 64 15.47 17.50 -12.83
N TRP A 65 14.74 18.61 -12.96
CA TRP A 65 13.97 18.91 -14.15
C TRP A 65 14.89 19.60 -15.16
N ILE A 66 15.08 18.97 -16.32
CA ILE A 66 15.73 19.63 -17.46
C ILE A 66 14.84 20.77 -17.94
N SER A 67 15.32 22.01 -17.82
CA SER A 67 14.69 23.19 -18.39
C SER A 67 14.72 23.11 -19.91
N SER A 68 13.54 23.13 -20.55
CA SER A 68 13.41 23.18 -22.01
C SER A 68 14.18 24.39 -22.55
N THR A 69 15.23 24.13 -23.31
CA THR A 69 15.93 25.15 -24.12
C THR A 69 15.34 25.16 -25.52
#